data_AF-A0A918N5V7-F1
#
_entry.id   AF-A0A918N5V7-F1
#
_cell.length_a   1.000
_cell.length_b   1.000
_cell.length_c   1.000
_cell.angle_alpha   90.00
_cell.angle_beta   90.00
_cell.angle_gamma   90.00
#
_symmetry.space_group_name_H-M   'P 1'
#
loop_
_entity.id
_entity.type
_entity.pdbx_description
1 polymer ?
#
loop_
_entity_poly.entity_id
_entity_poly.type
_entity_poly.pdbx_seq_one_letter_code
_entity_poly.pdbx_strand_id
1 'polypeptide(L)'
;MELVILQYENIFFNKNVSKVIKKYKKKELIQKRISHDIKVRKPKTTYNTFLLKNLQTNSNYIRDNIVDFMDIWSLLKKENFIDKNTSFENFKDIFKNQKIEPKDRIKWIGTNKELQWFVKYLVYKSEKTVNLDKDIWLVTRNCFIKNDGKGFTESQLRNASGDRLNRKKSVEHILSKI
;
A
#
# COMPACT_ATOMS: atom_id res chain seq x y z
N MET A 1 -8.92 38.75 -1.16
CA MET A 1 -7.84 38.59 -2.16
C MET A 1 -8.35 38.59 -3.60
N GLU A 2 -9.43 37.89 -3.95
CA GLU A 2 -9.96 37.88 -5.33
C GLU A 2 -10.49 39.24 -5.77
N LEU A 3 -11.19 39.94 -4.87
CA LEU A 3 -11.63 41.33 -5.06
C LEU A 3 -10.46 42.31 -5.20
N VAL A 4 -9.35 42.06 -4.51
CA VAL A 4 -8.12 42.88 -4.60
C VAL A 4 -7.46 42.70 -5.97
N ILE A 5 -7.39 41.46 -6.48
CA ILE A 5 -6.82 41.19 -7.81
C ILE A 5 -7.66 41.87 -8.90
N LEU A 6 -9.00 41.88 -8.77
CA LEU A 6 -9.88 42.56 -9.70
C LEU A 6 -9.76 44.08 -9.61
N GLN A 7 -9.66 44.63 -8.40
CA GLN A 7 -9.54 46.07 -8.17
C GLN A 7 -8.25 46.67 -8.76
N TYR A 8 -7.16 45.90 -8.80
CA TYR A 8 -5.86 46.34 -9.34
C TYR A 8 -5.51 45.74 -10.71
N GLU A 9 -6.47 45.07 -11.37
CA GLU A 9 -6.29 44.53 -12.74
C GLU A 9 -6.15 45.71 -13.71
N ASN A 10 -5.02 45.76 -14.44
CA ASN A 10 -4.56 46.86 -15.31
C ASN A 10 -4.03 48.12 -14.60
N ILE A 11 -3.97 48.15 -13.27
CA ILE A 11 -3.32 49.23 -12.50
C ILE A 11 -1.92 48.78 -12.06
N PHE A 12 -1.81 47.62 -11.43
CA PHE A 12 -0.53 47.02 -11.02
C PHE A 12 -0.26 45.67 -11.69
N PHE A 13 -1.33 44.92 -12.02
CA PHE A 13 -1.21 43.60 -12.65
C PHE A 13 -1.74 43.64 -14.07
N ASN A 14 -0.89 43.35 -15.06
CA ASN A 14 -1.35 43.11 -16.42
C ASN A 14 -2.27 41.87 -16.45
N LYS A 15 -3.29 41.89 -17.31
CA LYS A 15 -4.24 40.80 -17.60
C LYS A 15 -3.61 39.40 -17.66
N ASN A 16 -2.39 39.27 -18.19
CA ASN A 16 -1.69 37.97 -18.23
C ASN A 16 -1.27 37.47 -16.85
N VAL A 17 -0.80 38.36 -15.97
CA VAL A 17 -0.43 38.05 -14.58
C VAL A 17 -1.69 37.66 -13.78
N SER A 18 -2.78 38.40 -13.94
CA SER A 18 -4.07 38.09 -13.30
C SER A 18 -4.60 36.70 -13.70
N LYS A 19 -4.48 36.31 -14.99
CA LYS A 19 -4.83 34.96 -15.47
C LYS A 19 -3.99 33.87 -14.81
N VAL A 20 -2.68 34.09 -14.69
CA VAL A 20 -1.76 33.13 -14.06
C VAL A 20 -2.12 32.95 -12.59
N ILE A 21 -2.32 34.03 -11.83
CA ILE A 21 -2.70 33.97 -10.42
C ILE A 21 -4.04 33.25 -10.23
N LYS A 22 -5.05 33.57 -11.04
CA LYS A 22 -6.36 32.88 -11.02
C LYS A 22 -6.19 31.37 -11.28
N LYS A 23 -5.31 30.97 -12.21
CA LYS A 23 -4.99 29.56 -12.51
C LYS A 23 -4.30 28.84 -11.34
N TYR A 24 -3.33 29.48 -10.66
CA TYR A 24 -2.66 28.92 -9.48
C TYR A 24 -3.64 28.74 -8.32
N LYS A 25 -4.46 29.76 -8.02
CA LYS A 25 -5.49 29.67 -6.97
C LYS A 25 -6.50 28.55 -7.25
N LYS A 26 -6.92 28.38 -8.50
CA LYS A 26 -7.80 27.27 -8.91
C LYS A 26 -7.14 25.90 -8.68
N LYS A 27 -5.84 25.74 -9.00
CA LYS A 27 -5.09 24.51 -8.70
C LYS A 27 -5.00 24.24 -7.19
N GLU A 28 -4.76 25.27 -6.39
CA GLU A 28 -4.69 25.17 -4.92
C GLU A 28 -6.05 24.77 -4.31
N LEU A 29 -7.15 25.35 -4.82
CA LEU A 29 -8.51 24.99 -4.40
C LEU A 29 -8.88 23.55 -4.78
N ILE A 30 -8.45 23.09 -5.96
CA ILE A 30 -8.60 21.68 -6.38
C ILE A 30 -7.82 20.75 -5.44
N GLN A 31 -6.58 21.10 -5.09
CA GLN A 31 -5.77 20.33 -4.12
C GLN A 31 -6.42 20.29 -2.73
N LYS A 32 -6.94 21.43 -2.25
CA LYS A 32 -7.68 21.51 -0.97
C LYS A 32 -8.96 20.69 -0.98
N ARG A 33 -9.75 20.73 -2.07
CA ARG A 33 -10.95 19.88 -2.23
C ARG A 33 -10.61 18.39 -2.28
N ILE A 34 -9.59 17.98 -3.03
CA ILE A 34 -9.10 16.60 -3.05
C ILE A 34 -8.71 16.13 -1.65
N SER A 35 -8.11 16.99 -0.83
CA SER A 35 -7.76 16.65 0.56
C SER A 35 -8.96 16.54 1.51
N HIS A 36 -10.03 17.31 1.28
CA HIS A 36 -11.25 17.30 2.09
C HIS A 36 -12.24 16.19 1.70
N ASP A 37 -12.29 15.79 0.43
CA ASP A 37 -13.20 14.73 -0.06
C ASP A 37 -12.69 13.30 0.22
N ILE A 38 -11.44 13.13 0.66
CA ILE A 38 -10.98 11.85 1.21
C ILE A 38 -11.49 11.76 2.65
N LYS A 39 -12.76 11.39 2.83
CA LYS A 39 -13.24 10.86 4.12
C LYS A 39 -12.44 9.60 4.43
N VAL A 40 -11.35 9.74 5.20
CA VAL A 40 -10.55 8.62 5.67
C VAL A 40 -11.44 7.81 6.62
N ARG A 41 -11.90 6.66 6.14
CA ARG A 41 -12.65 5.69 6.94
C ARG A 41 -11.83 5.35 8.18
N LYS A 42 -12.43 5.44 9.37
CA LYS A 42 -11.80 4.95 10.61
C LYS A 42 -11.60 3.43 10.47
N PRO A 43 -10.40 2.90 10.79
CA PRO A 43 -10.15 1.47 10.79
C PRO A 43 -11.15 0.79 11.74
N LYS A 44 -11.75 -0.32 11.30
CA LYS A 44 -12.50 -1.22 12.18
C LYS A 44 -11.57 -2.24 12.86
N THR A 45 -10.48 -2.58 12.20
CA THR A 45 -9.46 -3.48 12.71
C THR A 45 -8.46 -2.78 13.63
N THR A 46 -7.96 -3.50 14.63
CA THR A 46 -6.82 -3.10 15.47
C THR A 46 -5.48 -3.56 14.89
N TYR A 47 -5.50 -4.35 13.81
CA TYR A 47 -4.31 -4.93 13.21
C TYR A 47 -3.57 -3.93 12.31
N ASN A 48 -2.25 -3.82 12.52
CA ASN A 48 -1.39 -2.97 11.68
C ASN A 48 -0.78 -3.74 10.51
N THR A 49 -0.63 -5.05 10.66
CA THR A 49 -0.05 -5.98 9.68
C THR A 49 -0.85 -7.28 9.59
N PHE A 50 -0.45 -8.21 8.73
CA PHE A 50 -1.14 -9.46 8.46
C PHE A 50 -0.82 -10.52 9.51
N LEU A 51 -1.31 -10.33 10.75
CA LEU A 51 -1.03 -11.25 11.86
C LEU A 51 -1.37 -12.69 11.50
N LEU A 52 -0.39 -13.61 11.62
CA LEU A 52 -0.64 -15.03 11.46
C LEU A 52 -1.39 -15.58 12.68
N LYS A 53 -2.42 -16.40 12.45
CA LYS A 53 -3.18 -17.06 13.52
C LYS A 53 -2.28 -17.94 14.39
N ASN A 54 -1.33 -18.65 13.77
CA ASN A 54 -0.39 -19.52 14.47
C ASN A 54 0.58 -18.76 15.39
N LEU A 55 0.83 -17.46 15.14
CA LEU A 55 1.61 -16.63 16.05
C LEU A 55 0.83 -16.24 17.32
N GLN A 56 -0.50 -16.31 17.28
CA GLN A 56 -1.33 -16.06 18.47
C GLN A 56 -1.23 -17.21 19.47
N THR A 57 -0.95 -18.43 19.01
CA THR A 57 -0.83 -19.63 19.84
C THR A 57 0.63 -20.02 20.10
N ASN A 58 1.52 -19.85 19.12
CA ASN A 58 2.95 -20.13 19.23
C ASN A 58 3.78 -18.90 18.81
N SER A 59 4.35 -18.19 19.77
CA SER A 59 5.21 -17.02 19.51
C SER A 59 6.48 -17.34 18.71
N ASN A 60 6.94 -18.60 18.72
CA ASN A 60 8.08 -19.08 17.96
C ASN A 60 7.72 -19.64 16.57
N TYR A 61 6.46 -19.58 16.14
CA TYR A 61 6.00 -20.21 14.90
C TYR A 61 6.86 -19.87 13.66
N ILE A 62 7.23 -18.59 13.48
CA ILE A 62 8.11 -18.20 12.36
C ILE A 62 9.52 -18.81 12.49
N ARG A 63 10.04 -18.92 13.72
CA ARG A 63 11.35 -19.52 13.98
C ARG A 63 11.32 -21.03 13.72
N ASP A 64 10.24 -21.70 14.12
CA ASP A 64 10.07 -23.14 13.95
C ASP A 64 9.92 -23.50 12.46
N ASN A 65 9.32 -22.62 11.66
CA ASN A 65 9.13 -22.78 10.22
C ASN A 65 10.07 -21.89 9.39
N ILE A 66 11.25 -21.57 9.92
CA ILE A 66 12.18 -20.58 9.33
C ILE A 66 12.55 -20.89 7.87
N VAL A 67 12.69 -22.18 7.54
CA VAL A 67 13.05 -22.64 6.19
C VAL A 67 11.98 -22.23 5.18
N ASP A 68 10.70 -22.45 5.49
CA ASP A 68 9.59 -22.08 4.62
C ASP A 68 9.50 -20.57 4.41
N PHE A 69 9.64 -19.78 5.47
CA PHE A 69 9.63 -18.32 5.38
C PHE A 69 10.81 -17.79 4.56
N MET A 70 12.00 -18.38 4.71
CA MET A 70 13.18 -18.04 3.92
C MET A 70 12.99 -18.39 2.44
N ASP A 71 12.42 -19.55 2.16
CA ASP A 71 12.06 -20.00 0.81
C ASP A 71 11.10 -19.03 0.15
N ILE A 72 10.01 -18.67 0.84
CA ILE A 72 9.00 -17.72 0.35
C ILE A 72 9.64 -16.37 0.06
N TRP A 73 10.41 -15.84 1.02
CA TRP A 73 11.09 -14.56 0.87
C TRP A 73 12.06 -14.57 -0.33
N SER A 74 12.85 -15.62 -0.47
CA SER A 74 13.80 -15.75 -1.58
C SER A 74 13.10 -15.87 -2.93
N LEU A 75 12.00 -16.63 -3.01
CA LEU A 75 11.20 -16.78 -4.23
C LEU A 75 10.49 -15.48 -4.62
N LEU A 76 9.94 -14.72 -3.66
CA LEU A 76 9.34 -13.41 -3.94
C LEU A 76 10.35 -12.42 -4.52
N LYS A 77 11.61 -12.47 -4.07
CA LYS A 77 12.70 -11.66 -4.63
C LYS A 77 13.09 -12.14 -6.03
N LYS A 78 13.30 -13.45 -6.19
CA LYS A 78 13.69 -14.08 -7.47
C LYS A 78 12.66 -13.80 -8.57
N GLU A 79 11.37 -13.85 -8.23
CA GLU A 79 10.26 -13.62 -9.16
C GLU A 79 9.88 -12.14 -9.32
N ASN A 80 10.70 -11.21 -8.81
CA ASN A 80 10.51 -9.76 -8.89
C ASN A 80 9.15 -9.27 -8.36
N PHE A 81 8.63 -9.89 -7.30
CA PHE A 81 7.46 -9.37 -6.58
C PHE A 81 7.84 -8.29 -5.57
N ILE A 82 8.95 -8.50 -4.85
CA ILE A 82 9.48 -7.56 -3.86
C ILE A 82 10.91 -7.14 -4.20
N ASP A 83 11.34 -5.99 -3.67
CA ASP A 83 12.67 -5.44 -3.95
C ASP A 83 13.78 -6.37 -3.46
N LYS A 84 14.85 -6.50 -4.24
CA LYS A 84 16.00 -7.36 -3.93
C LYS A 84 16.72 -6.98 -2.64
N ASN A 85 16.59 -5.74 -2.19
CA ASN A 85 17.17 -5.24 -0.95
C ASN A 85 16.22 -5.41 0.25
N THR A 86 15.01 -5.94 0.05
CA THR A 86 14.11 -6.26 1.15
C THR A 86 14.80 -7.27 2.07
N SER A 87 15.03 -6.86 3.32
CA SER A 87 15.60 -7.72 4.35
C SER A 87 14.61 -8.80 4.77
N PHE A 88 15.11 -9.90 5.31
CA PHE A 88 14.24 -10.95 5.83
C PHE A 88 13.46 -10.49 7.07
N GLU A 89 14.01 -9.57 7.87
CA GLU A 89 13.32 -9.02 9.04
C GLU A 89 12.09 -8.20 8.62
N ASN A 90 12.25 -7.28 7.65
CA ASN A 90 11.15 -6.50 7.11
C ASN A 90 10.05 -7.39 6.52
N PHE A 91 10.44 -8.54 5.95
CA PHE A 91 9.48 -9.54 5.48
C PHE A 91 8.70 -10.19 6.62
N LYS A 92 9.36 -10.63 7.70
CA LYS A 92 8.67 -11.22 8.87
C LYS A 92 7.74 -10.23 9.56
N ASP A 93 8.11 -8.96 9.58
CA ASP A 93 7.38 -7.91 10.31
C ASP A 93 5.95 -7.70 9.81
N ILE A 94 5.68 -8.03 8.54
CA ILE A 94 4.32 -7.98 7.98
C ILE A 94 3.38 -9.02 8.62
N PHE A 95 3.90 -9.95 9.44
CA PHE A 95 3.13 -11.03 10.05
C PHE A 95 2.97 -10.93 11.58
N LYS A 96 3.58 -9.93 12.24
CA LYS A 96 3.70 -9.88 13.71
C LYS A 96 2.69 -8.97 14.43
N ASN A 97 1.75 -8.34 13.71
CA ASN A 97 0.89 -7.27 14.23
C ASN A 97 1.64 -6.10 14.88
N GLN A 98 2.63 -5.54 14.19
CA GLN A 98 3.38 -4.39 14.70
C GLN A 98 3.34 -3.23 13.71
N LYS A 99 3.50 -2.02 14.21
CA LYS A 99 3.58 -0.85 13.34
C LYS A 99 4.89 -0.89 12.54
N ILE A 100 4.79 -0.79 11.22
CA ILE A 100 5.96 -0.70 10.32
C ILE A 100 6.13 0.76 9.90
N GLU A 101 7.30 1.31 10.20
CA GLU A 101 7.65 2.67 9.79
C GLU A 101 7.80 2.75 8.26
N PRO A 102 7.49 3.90 7.62
CA PRO A 102 7.48 4.02 6.16
C PRO A 102 8.76 3.54 5.45
N LYS A 103 9.93 3.71 6.09
CA LYS A 103 11.24 3.29 5.57
C LYS A 103 11.45 1.77 5.57
N ASP A 104 10.75 1.06 6.45
CA ASP A 104 10.91 -0.39 6.68
C ASP A 104 9.84 -1.20 5.93
N ARG A 105 8.88 -0.52 5.29
CA ARG A 105 7.86 -1.14 4.45
C ARG A 105 8.48 -1.85 3.26
N ILE A 106 7.88 -2.97 2.87
CA ILE A 106 8.33 -3.74 1.73
C ILE A 106 8.02 -2.94 0.45
N LYS A 107 9.07 -2.71 -0.33
CA LYS A 107 8.91 -2.15 -1.68
C LYS A 107 8.40 -3.26 -2.60
N TRP A 108 7.16 -3.10 -3.07
CA TRP A 108 6.53 -3.98 -4.03
C TRP A 108 6.93 -3.58 -5.46
N ILE A 109 7.55 -4.52 -6.16
CA ILE A 109 8.06 -4.36 -7.54
C ILE A 109 7.05 -4.84 -8.57
N GLY A 110 6.21 -5.81 -8.20
CA GLY A 110 5.13 -6.28 -9.04
C GLY A 110 4.07 -5.20 -9.32
N THR A 111 3.11 -5.56 -10.17
CA THR A 111 1.94 -4.75 -10.46
C THR A 111 0.99 -4.67 -9.25
N ASN A 112 0.12 -3.66 -9.21
CA ASN A 112 -0.94 -3.55 -8.20
C ASN A 112 -1.84 -4.80 -8.18
N LYS A 113 -2.05 -5.43 -9.35
CA LYS A 113 -2.87 -6.63 -9.47
C LYS A 113 -2.22 -7.84 -8.83
N GLU A 114 -0.91 -7.99 -8.97
CA GLU A 114 -0.16 -9.06 -8.31
C GLU A 114 -0.16 -8.87 -6.79
N LEU A 115 -0.02 -7.63 -6.29
CA LEU A 115 -0.16 -7.35 -4.85
C LEU A 115 -1.58 -7.67 -4.38
N GLN A 116 -2.60 -7.35 -5.18
CA GLN A 116 -3.98 -7.69 -4.88
C GLN A 116 -4.17 -9.21 -4.76
N TRP A 117 -3.56 -10.00 -5.64
CA TRP A 117 -3.62 -11.47 -5.57
C TRP A 117 -2.87 -12.00 -4.36
N PHE A 118 -1.67 -11.50 -4.08
CA PHE A 118 -0.88 -11.85 -2.90
C PHE A 118 -1.69 -11.68 -1.62
N VAL A 119 -2.26 -10.49 -1.43
CA VAL A 119 -3.00 -10.14 -0.23
C VAL A 119 -4.30 -10.94 -0.12
N LYS A 120 -5.05 -11.09 -1.21
CA LYS A 120 -6.29 -11.90 -1.20
C LYS A 120 -6.01 -13.37 -0.91
N TYR A 121 -4.93 -13.92 -1.46
CA TYR A 121 -4.56 -15.30 -1.18
C TYR A 121 -4.21 -15.46 0.30
N LEU A 122 -3.33 -14.59 0.81
CA LEU A 122 -2.87 -14.62 2.19
C LEU A 122 -3.99 -14.48 3.22
N VAL A 123 -4.99 -13.62 2.97
CA VAL A 123 -6.05 -13.35 3.95
C VAL A 123 -7.27 -14.26 3.77
N TYR A 124 -7.71 -14.49 2.54
CA TYR A 124 -8.98 -15.17 2.28
C TYR A 124 -8.85 -16.60 1.82
N LYS A 125 -7.77 -16.98 1.11
CA LYS A 125 -7.65 -18.34 0.57
C LYS A 125 -6.85 -19.28 1.45
N SER A 126 -5.75 -18.80 2.03
CA SER A 126 -4.96 -19.62 2.95
C SER A 126 -5.58 -19.69 4.34
N GLU A 127 -6.37 -18.68 4.71
CA GLU A 127 -6.95 -18.49 6.04
C GLU A 127 -5.92 -18.51 7.18
N LYS A 128 -4.64 -18.28 6.88
CA LYS A 128 -3.52 -18.34 7.85
C LYS A 128 -3.37 -17.06 8.65
N THR A 129 -3.95 -15.95 8.20
CA THR A 129 -3.96 -14.68 8.92
C THR A 129 -5.28 -14.41 9.61
N VAL A 130 -5.27 -13.51 10.60
CA VAL A 130 -6.48 -12.94 11.19
C VAL A 130 -7.38 -12.31 10.13
N ASN A 131 -8.68 -12.29 10.38
CA ASN A 131 -9.63 -11.65 9.48
C ASN A 131 -9.50 -10.12 9.59
N LEU A 132 -9.27 -9.46 8.46
CA LEU A 132 -9.13 -8.01 8.33
C LEU A 132 -10.38 -7.33 7.74
N ASP A 133 -11.42 -8.11 7.40
CA ASP A 133 -12.66 -7.67 6.78
C ASP A 133 -12.43 -6.65 5.63
N LYS A 134 -12.93 -5.42 5.82
CA LYS A 134 -12.87 -4.33 4.85
C LYS A 134 -11.55 -3.55 4.90
N ASP A 135 -10.74 -3.76 5.93
CA ASP A 135 -9.49 -3.02 6.19
C ASP A 135 -8.25 -3.71 5.64
N ILE A 136 -8.41 -4.82 4.92
CA ILE A 136 -7.34 -5.53 4.23
C ILE A 136 -6.42 -4.59 3.42
N TRP A 137 -6.99 -3.61 2.72
CA TRP A 137 -6.22 -2.65 1.91
C TRP A 137 -5.56 -1.56 2.73
N LEU A 138 -6.15 -1.19 3.87
CA LEU A 138 -5.54 -0.29 4.85
C LEU A 138 -4.31 -0.96 5.48
N VAL A 139 -4.42 -2.23 5.86
CA VAL A 139 -3.27 -3.00 6.36
C VAL A 139 -2.22 -3.18 5.26
N THR A 140 -2.63 -3.44 4.02
CA THR A 140 -1.70 -3.57 2.89
C THR A 140 -0.82 -2.33 2.71
N ARG A 141 -1.38 -1.11 2.77
CA ARG A 141 -0.59 0.14 2.64
C ARG A 141 0.31 0.43 3.84
N ASN A 142 0.06 -0.20 4.99
CA ASN A 142 0.93 -0.11 6.15
C ASN A 142 2.15 -1.03 6.01
N CYS A 143 2.02 -2.14 5.28
CA CYS A 143 3.10 -3.10 5.04
C CYS A 143 3.92 -2.79 3.77
N PHE A 144 3.28 -2.23 2.73
CA PHE A 144 3.87 -2.11 1.40
C PHE A 144 3.91 -0.67 0.87
N ILE A 145 4.96 -0.39 0.08
CA ILE A 145 5.11 0.82 -0.73
C ILE A 145 5.39 0.45 -2.19
N LYS A 146 5.15 1.39 -3.09
CA LYS A 146 5.45 1.22 -4.51
C LYS A 146 6.95 1.25 -4.78
N ASN A 147 7.34 0.77 -5.96
CA ASN A 147 8.72 0.87 -6.44
C ASN A 147 9.27 2.31 -6.45
N ASP A 148 8.43 3.31 -6.73
CA ASP A 148 8.80 4.74 -6.70
C ASP A 148 8.87 5.34 -5.28
N GLY A 149 8.68 4.52 -4.24
CA GLY A 149 8.70 4.93 -2.83
C GLY A 149 7.38 5.52 -2.34
N LYS A 150 6.37 5.70 -3.21
CA LYS A 150 5.07 6.26 -2.79
C LYS A 150 4.19 5.20 -2.15
N GLY A 151 3.30 5.66 -1.26
CA GLY A 151 2.27 4.80 -0.69
C GLY A 151 1.22 4.35 -1.72
N PHE A 152 0.60 3.20 -1.45
CA PHE A 152 -0.60 2.77 -2.15
C PHE A 152 -1.84 3.50 -1.62
N THR A 153 -2.83 3.70 -2.49
CA THR A 153 -4.20 4.02 -2.06
C THR A 153 -5.04 2.75 -2.03
N GLU A 154 -6.04 2.70 -1.15
CA GLU A 154 -6.93 1.54 -1.05
C GLU A 154 -7.70 1.28 -2.35
N SER A 155 -8.13 2.34 -3.03
CA SER A 155 -8.84 2.22 -4.31
C SER A 155 -7.97 1.58 -5.40
N GLN A 156 -6.69 1.95 -5.47
CA GLN A 156 -5.74 1.36 -6.43
C GLN A 156 -5.61 -0.14 -6.24
N LEU A 157 -5.57 -0.61 -4.98
CA LEU A 157 -5.44 -2.02 -4.66
C LEU A 157 -6.77 -2.76 -4.83
N ARG A 158 -7.88 -2.19 -4.36
CA ARG A 158 -9.22 -2.77 -4.46
C ARG A 158 -9.68 -2.95 -5.89
N ASN A 159 -9.41 -1.96 -6.75
CA ASN A 159 -9.89 -1.90 -8.13
C ASN A 159 -8.82 -2.35 -9.14
N ALA A 160 -7.70 -2.92 -8.68
CA ALA A 160 -6.66 -3.41 -9.58
C ALA A 160 -7.23 -4.48 -10.53
N SER A 161 -7.04 -4.25 -11.82
CA SER A 161 -7.38 -5.16 -12.92
C SER A 161 -6.10 -5.67 -13.58
N GLY A 162 -6.23 -6.79 -14.27
CA GLY A 162 -5.12 -7.49 -14.93
C GLY A 162 -5.39 -8.99 -15.02
N ASP A 163 -4.85 -9.61 -16.05
CA ASP A 163 -5.21 -10.94 -16.54
C ASP A 163 -4.02 -11.92 -16.60
N ARG A 164 -2.86 -11.51 -16.05
CA ARG A 164 -1.63 -12.33 -15.98
C ARG A 164 -1.79 -13.56 -15.07
N LEU A 165 -2.54 -14.55 -15.52
CA LEU A 165 -2.91 -15.74 -14.74
C LEU A 165 -1.69 -16.56 -14.30
N ASN A 166 -0.64 -16.62 -15.13
CA ASN A 166 0.60 -17.30 -14.77
C ASN A 166 1.25 -16.66 -13.54
N ARG A 167 1.30 -15.32 -13.50
CA ARG A 167 1.84 -14.58 -12.35
C ARG A 167 0.97 -14.78 -11.10
N LYS A 168 -0.35 -14.82 -11.25
CA LYS A 168 -1.25 -15.20 -10.16
C LYS A 168 -0.89 -16.58 -9.62
N LYS A 169 -0.78 -17.60 -10.48
CA LYS A 169 -0.40 -18.97 -10.07
C LYS A 169 0.95 -18.99 -9.35
N SER A 170 1.95 -18.24 -9.83
CA SER A 170 3.24 -18.12 -9.15
C SER A 170 3.11 -17.56 -7.73
N VAL A 171 2.34 -16.48 -7.54
CA VAL A 171 2.08 -15.91 -6.21
C VAL A 171 1.41 -16.93 -5.29
N GLU A 172 0.37 -17.60 -5.77
CA GLU A 172 -0.39 -18.58 -4.97
C GLU A 172 0.48 -19.81 -4.62
N HIS A 173 1.33 -20.28 -5.55
CA HIS A 173 2.27 -21.37 -5.31
C HIS A 173 3.37 -21.01 -4.31
N ILE A 174 3.89 -19.79 -4.36
CA ILE A 174 4.87 -19.31 -3.38
C ILE A 174 4.22 -19.27 -2.00
N LEU A 175 3.02 -18.71 -1.89
CA LEU A 175 2.32 -18.53 -0.61
C LEU A 175 1.70 -19.80 -0.03
N SER A 176 1.51 -20.86 -0.81
CA SER A 176 0.98 -22.12 -0.29
C SER A 176 1.91 -22.77 0.74
N LYS A 177 3.18 -22.36 0.77
CA LYS A 177 4.20 -22.81 1.72
C LYS A 177 4.16 -22.12 3.10
N ILE A 178 3.40 -21.03 3.27
CA ILE A 178 3.16 -20.41 4.61
C ILE A 178 2.44 -21.41 5.49
#